data_AF-A0AA88D1A2-F1
#
_entry.id   AF-A0AA88D1A2-F1
#
_cell.length_a   1.000
_cell.length_b   1.000
_cell.length_c   1.000
_cell.angle_alpha   90.00
_cell.angle_beta   90.00
_cell.angle_gamma   90.00
#
_symmetry.space_group_name_H-M   'P 1'
#
loop_
_entity.id
_entity.type
_entity.pdbx_description
1 polymer ?
#
loop_
_entity_poly.entity_id
_entity_poly.type
_entity_poly.pdbx_seq_one_letter_code
_entity_poly.pdbx_strand_id
1 'polypeptide(L)'
;MASASFVKINASAPQWIGQQSFSQRRGGSSARRVSASPIRASAYSDELVKTAGLVPLPGSNNESWCQGLDGLASRSAEYYKQGARFAKWRTVVSVPNGPSALAVKEAAWGLARYAAISQGTKDFFLGHDSRGPVTANRKSDQCLEVLQDTICIHLYQLYLKKIVLLAVSDNGLVPIVEPEILLDGDHPIDRTLEVAEKVWAEVFFYLAQNNVIFEGILLKPSMVTPGAEHKDRASPETIAKYTLTMLRRRVPPAVPGIMFLSGGQSEVEATLNLNAMNQSPNPWHVSFSYARALQNTVLKTWQGRPENVDAAQKALLVRAKANSIAQLGKYSAKGESEEAKKGMFVKGYTY
;
A
#
# COMPACT_ATOMS: atom_id res chain seq x y z
N MET A 1 30.04 39.37 7.09
CA MET A 1 28.70 38.76 7.00
C MET A 1 28.82 37.47 6.18
N ALA A 2 29.53 36.48 6.73
CA ALA A 2 28.97 35.30 7.41
C ALA A 2 28.53 34.21 6.42
N SER A 3 29.54 33.44 6.02
CA SER A 3 29.50 32.07 5.48
C SER A 3 29.06 31.06 6.55
N ALA A 4 28.37 29.99 6.15
CA ALA A 4 28.49 28.61 6.66
C ALA A 4 27.27 27.77 6.20
N SER A 5 27.31 26.48 5.88
CA SER A 5 28.37 25.52 5.56
C SER A 5 27.65 24.29 4.99
N PHE A 6 28.15 23.73 3.89
CA PHE A 6 27.88 22.36 3.48
C PHE A 6 28.43 21.41 4.56
N VAL A 7 27.59 20.53 5.10
CA VAL A 7 28.06 19.35 5.82
C VAL A 7 27.53 18.12 5.10
N LYS A 8 28.33 17.62 4.14
CA LYS A 8 28.27 16.22 3.70
C LYS A 8 28.80 15.39 4.87
N ILE A 9 27.92 14.68 5.57
CA ILE A 9 28.35 13.59 6.45
C ILE A 9 28.59 12.37 5.54
N ASN A 10 29.83 12.24 5.06
CA ASN A 10 30.35 11.00 4.50
C ASN A 10 30.59 10.04 5.68
N ALA A 11 29.54 9.41 6.18
CA ALA A 11 29.66 8.29 7.12
C ALA A 11 29.54 6.99 6.32
N SER A 12 30.62 6.22 6.29
CA SER A 12 30.61 4.83 5.85
C SER A 12 29.50 4.06 6.59
N ALA A 13 28.80 3.20 5.85
CA ALA A 13 27.71 2.39 6.39
C ALA A 13 28.18 1.63 7.65
N PRO A 14 27.46 1.74 8.78
CA PRO A 14 27.87 1.04 9.98
C PRO A 14 27.61 -0.47 9.83
N GLN A 15 28.62 -1.29 10.18
CA GLN A 15 28.67 -2.76 10.10
C GLN A 15 27.66 -3.51 11.00
N TRP A 16 26.56 -2.86 11.43
CA TRP A 16 25.68 -3.35 12.50
C TRP A 16 24.47 -4.16 12.03
N ILE A 17 24.23 -4.35 10.73
CA ILE A 17 23.51 -5.54 10.25
C ILE A 17 24.50 -6.72 10.33
N GLY A 18 24.99 -6.96 11.54
CA GLY A 18 25.82 -8.09 11.86
C GLY A 18 24.96 -9.34 11.70
N GLN A 19 25.52 -10.31 10.99
CA GLN A 19 25.12 -11.70 11.13
C GLN A 19 25.32 -12.12 12.59
N GLN A 20 24.35 -11.86 13.47
CA GLN A 20 24.36 -12.42 14.81
C GLN A 20 23.43 -13.64 14.85
N SER A 21 24.07 -14.80 14.88
CA SER A 21 23.43 -16.06 15.25
C SER A 21 23.06 -16.00 16.73
N PHE A 22 21.75 -15.97 17.02
CA PHE A 22 21.24 -16.16 18.37
C PHE A 22 21.57 -17.59 18.83
N SER A 23 22.63 -17.72 19.63
CA SER A 23 22.92 -18.92 20.40
C SER A 23 22.15 -18.88 21.72
N GLN A 24 21.08 -19.67 21.79
CA GLN A 24 20.52 -20.11 23.07
C GLN A 24 20.92 -21.57 23.24
N ARG A 25 21.69 -21.85 24.29
CA ARG A 25 22.02 -23.21 24.70
C ARG A 25 20.84 -23.81 25.46
N ARG A 26 20.44 -24.99 24.96
CA ARG A 26 19.78 -26.15 25.58
C ARG A 26 18.24 -26.17 25.71
N GLY A 27 17.66 -27.18 25.06
CA GLY A 27 16.32 -27.72 25.31
C GLY A 27 15.67 -28.19 24.00
N GLY A 28 15.58 -29.50 23.77
CA GLY A 28 15.29 -30.09 22.47
C GLY A 28 13.83 -29.98 22.01
N SER A 29 13.64 -29.62 20.73
CA SER A 29 12.80 -30.30 19.74
C SER A 29 12.99 -29.59 18.40
N SER A 30 13.10 -30.35 17.32
CA SER A 30 13.41 -29.86 15.98
C SER A 30 12.24 -29.06 15.38
N ALA A 31 12.11 -27.78 15.76
CA ALA A 31 11.38 -26.81 14.97
C ALA A 31 12.34 -26.20 13.93
N ARG A 32 12.07 -26.45 12.65
CA ARG A 32 12.83 -25.92 11.51
C ARG A 32 12.82 -24.38 11.58
N ARG A 33 13.91 -23.75 12.03
CA ARG A 33 14.10 -22.29 12.00
C ARG A 33 14.12 -21.86 10.53
N VAL A 34 13.07 -21.16 10.08
CA VAL A 34 13.10 -20.42 8.83
C VAL A 34 13.93 -19.16 9.09
N SER A 35 15.19 -19.15 8.66
CA SER A 35 15.97 -17.91 8.59
C SER A 35 15.43 -17.08 7.44
N ALA A 36 14.57 -16.10 7.74
CA ALA A 36 14.15 -15.11 6.75
C ALA A 36 15.24 -14.04 6.63
N SER A 37 15.92 -13.99 5.47
CA SER A 37 16.73 -12.82 5.11
C SER A 37 15.82 -11.59 5.05
N PRO A 38 16.28 -10.39 5.50
CA PRO A 38 15.57 -9.16 5.22
C PRO A 38 15.33 -9.04 3.72
N ILE A 39 14.06 -8.93 3.31
CA ILE A 39 13.74 -8.60 1.93
C ILE A 39 14.15 -7.14 1.76
N ARG A 40 15.31 -6.91 1.13
CA ARG A 40 15.72 -5.56 0.71
C ARG A 40 14.79 -5.13 -0.42
N ALA A 41 13.80 -4.31 -0.09
CA ALA A 41 12.98 -3.59 -1.06
C ALA A 41 13.70 -2.37 -1.68
N SER A 42 15.00 -2.18 -1.39
CA SER A 42 15.72 -0.92 -1.58
C SER A 42 16.11 -0.56 -3.02
N ALA A 43 15.63 -1.29 -4.03
CA ALA A 43 15.88 -0.94 -5.44
C ALA A 43 14.58 -0.72 -6.24
N TYR A 44 13.46 -1.27 -5.77
CA TYR A 44 12.20 -1.28 -6.52
C TYR A 44 11.30 -0.07 -6.21
N SER A 45 11.25 0.32 -4.94
CA SER A 45 10.38 1.41 -4.46
C SER A 45 10.76 2.76 -5.08
N ASP A 46 12.06 3.04 -5.16
CA ASP A 46 12.53 4.40 -5.42
C ASP A 46 12.33 4.82 -6.88
N GLU A 47 12.38 3.89 -7.83
CA GLU A 47 12.18 4.21 -9.25
C GLU A 47 10.71 4.18 -9.70
N LEU A 48 9.88 3.32 -9.11
CA LEU A 48 8.43 3.36 -9.37
C LEU A 48 7.79 4.61 -8.78
N VAL A 49 8.25 5.04 -7.61
CA VAL A 49 7.84 6.31 -7.00
C VAL A 49 8.33 7.52 -7.82
N LYS A 50 9.50 7.45 -8.47
CA LYS A 50 10.00 8.55 -9.31
C LYS A 50 9.27 8.71 -10.65
N THR A 51 8.73 7.64 -11.21
CA THR A 51 8.10 7.65 -12.54
C THR A 51 6.58 7.75 -12.50
N ALA A 52 5.94 7.30 -11.42
CA ALA A 52 4.51 7.44 -11.21
C ALA A 52 4.20 8.53 -10.18
N GLY A 53 3.43 9.53 -10.59
CA GLY A 53 3.16 10.70 -9.74
C GLY A 53 1.91 11.44 -10.16
N LEU A 54 1.30 12.14 -9.21
CA LEU A 54 0.14 12.98 -9.48
C LEU A 54 0.57 14.28 -10.16
N VAL A 55 -0.10 14.62 -11.24
CA VAL A 55 0.06 15.90 -11.93
C VAL A 55 -1.32 16.56 -12.12
N PRO A 56 -1.39 17.90 -12.22
CA PRO A 56 -2.66 18.58 -12.46
C PRO A 56 -3.35 18.05 -13.72
N LEU A 57 -4.66 17.85 -13.64
CA LEU A 57 -5.49 17.42 -14.76
C LEU A 57 -6.01 18.66 -15.51
N PRO A 58 -5.53 18.95 -16.73
CA PRO A 58 -5.97 20.13 -17.48
C PRO A 58 -7.48 20.08 -17.75
N GLY A 59 -8.16 21.22 -17.61
CA GLY A 59 -9.61 21.31 -17.82
C GLY A 59 -10.46 20.74 -16.68
N SER A 60 -9.85 20.38 -15.55
CA SER A 60 -10.54 19.91 -14.34
C SER A 60 -10.62 20.99 -13.24
N ASN A 61 -11.38 20.74 -12.18
CA ASN A 61 -11.51 21.65 -11.04
C ASN A 61 -10.44 21.37 -9.97
N ASN A 62 -9.19 21.70 -10.25
CA ASN A 62 -8.03 21.42 -9.38
C ASN A 62 -7.89 19.92 -9.04
N GLU A 63 -8.21 19.06 -9.99
CA GLU A 63 -8.03 17.62 -9.85
C GLU A 63 -6.69 17.19 -10.43
N SER A 64 -6.29 15.95 -10.17
CA SER A 64 -5.03 15.40 -10.64
C SER A 64 -5.25 14.05 -11.30
N TRP A 65 -4.33 13.68 -12.19
CA TRP A 65 -4.21 12.33 -12.72
C TRP A 65 -2.81 11.80 -12.44
N CYS A 66 -2.65 10.48 -12.49
CA CYS A 66 -1.37 9.83 -12.22
C CYS A 66 -0.65 9.50 -13.53
N GLN A 67 0.54 10.04 -13.73
CA GLN A 67 1.42 9.73 -14.85
C GLN A 67 2.25 8.46 -14.58
N GLY A 68 3.02 7.99 -15.58
CA GLY A 68 4.03 6.95 -15.40
C GLY A 68 3.84 5.67 -16.22
N LEU A 69 2.87 5.63 -17.14
CA LEU A 69 2.62 4.45 -17.99
C LEU A 69 3.74 4.25 -19.02
N ASP A 70 4.39 5.33 -19.45
CA ASP A 70 5.49 5.29 -20.41
C ASP A 70 6.64 4.43 -19.86
N GLY A 71 7.04 3.40 -20.61
CA GLY A 71 8.10 2.47 -20.22
C GLY A 71 7.75 1.51 -19.07
N LEU A 72 6.49 1.50 -18.58
CA LEU A 72 6.08 0.69 -17.43
C LEU A 72 6.31 -0.82 -17.64
N ALA A 73 6.10 -1.33 -18.86
CA ALA A 73 6.31 -2.75 -19.17
C ALA A 73 7.78 -3.16 -18.98
N SER A 74 8.71 -2.38 -19.54
CA SER A 74 10.15 -2.61 -19.42
C SER A 74 10.62 -2.51 -17.97
N ARG A 75 10.14 -1.50 -17.22
CA ARG A 75 10.44 -1.35 -15.80
C ARG A 75 9.91 -2.55 -14.99
N SER A 76 8.66 -2.95 -15.21
CA SER A 76 8.05 -4.08 -14.51
C SER A 76 8.82 -5.39 -14.72
N ALA A 77 9.26 -5.65 -15.96
CA ALA A 77 10.07 -6.82 -16.28
C ALA A 77 11.44 -6.79 -15.59
N GLU A 78 12.10 -5.62 -15.57
CA GLU A 78 13.39 -5.46 -14.90
C GLU A 78 13.26 -5.66 -13.39
N TYR A 79 12.23 -5.09 -12.78
CA TYR A 79 11.94 -5.28 -11.38
C TYR A 79 11.59 -6.71 -11.00
N TYR A 80 10.87 -7.43 -11.87
CA TYR A 80 10.59 -8.84 -11.66
C TYR A 80 11.89 -9.66 -11.57
N LYS A 81 12.88 -9.36 -12.42
CA LYS A 81 14.23 -9.98 -12.36
C LYS A 81 14.96 -9.65 -11.07
N GLN A 82 14.73 -8.46 -10.51
CA GLN A 82 15.29 -8.03 -9.22
C GLN A 82 14.57 -8.64 -8.01
N GLY A 83 13.45 -9.35 -8.22
CA GLY A 83 12.72 -10.08 -7.17
C GLY A 83 11.40 -9.45 -6.76
N ALA A 84 10.98 -8.34 -7.38
CA ALA A 84 9.64 -7.79 -7.16
C ALA A 84 8.57 -8.78 -7.63
N ARG A 85 7.45 -8.86 -6.91
CA ARG A 85 6.32 -9.75 -7.24
C ARG A 85 4.98 -9.04 -7.21
N PHE A 86 4.95 -7.80 -6.74
CA PHE A 86 3.79 -6.93 -6.78
C PHE A 86 4.26 -5.52 -7.08
N ALA A 87 3.34 -4.71 -7.60
CA ALA A 87 3.53 -3.29 -7.87
C ALA A 87 2.42 -2.50 -7.19
N LYS A 88 2.56 -1.18 -7.09
CA LYS A 88 1.48 -0.30 -6.60
C LYS A 88 1.32 0.91 -7.50
N TRP A 89 0.09 1.26 -7.80
CA TRP A 89 -0.24 2.49 -8.52
C TRP A 89 -1.34 3.26 -7.81
N ARG A 90 -1.02 4.49 -7.41
CA ARG A 90 -1.92 5.37 -6.67
C ARG A 90 -2.55 6.38 -7.62
N THR A 91 -3.87 6.46 -7.62
CA THR A 91 -4.62 7.60 -8.13
C THR A 91 -5.40 8.25 -7.00
N VAL A 92 -5.80 9.50 -7.18
CA VAL A 92 -6.62 10.22 -6.20
C VAL A 92 -7.83 10.83 -6.85
N VAL A 93 -8.91 10.85 -6.09
CA VAL A 93 -10.14 11.53 -6.47
C VAL A 93 -10.59 12.41 -5.32
N SER A 94 -10.81 13.69 -5.60
CA SER A 94 -11.21 14.70 -4.62
C SER A 94 -12.73 14.68 -4.41
N VAL A 95 -13.17 14.93 -3.17
CA VAL A 95 -14.59 15.00 -2.81
C VAL A 95 -15.14 16.44 -2.84
N PRO A 96 -14.41 17.48 -2.35
CA PRO A 96 -14.90 18.86 -2.41
C PRO A 96 -15.18 19.26 -3.86
N ASN A 97 -16.44 19.63 -4.13
CA ASN A 97 -17.02 19.94 -5.46
C ASN A 97 -17.40 18.75 -6.36
N GLY A 98 -17.27 17.52 -5.85
CA GLY A 98 -17.55 16.27 -6.57
C GLY A 98 -16.53 16.00 -7.67
N PRO A 99 -16.08 14.75 -7.85
CA PRO A 99 -15.10 14.54 -8.89
C PRO A 99 -15.74 14.68 -10.25
N SER A 100 -15.06 15.43 -11.13
CA SER A 100 -15.51 15.56 -12.51
C SER A 100 -15.55 14.20 -13.18
N ALA A 101 -16.43 14.03 -14.17
CA ALA A 101 -16.46 12.80 -14.96
C ALA A 101 -15.09 12.50 -15.59
N LEU A 102 -14.32 13.55 -15.94
CA LEU A 102 -12.97 13.41 -16.47
C LEU A 102 -12.02 12.81 -15.43
N ALA A 103 -11.97 13.34 -14.20
CA ALA A 103 -11.08 12.84 -13.18
C ALA A 103 -11.39 11.39 -12.76
N VAL A 104 -12.68 11.04 -12.67
CA VAL A 104 -13.10 9.66 -12.40
C VAL A 104 -12.60 8.72 -13.50
N LYS A 105 -12.84 9.10 -14.77
CA LYS A 105 -12.43 8.31 -15.93
C LYS A 105 -10.92 8.17 -16.01
N GLU A 106 -10.15 9.24 -15.86
CA GLU A 106 -8.69 9.22 -15.89
C GLU A 106 -8.10 8.34 -14.78
N ALA A 107 -8.64 8.45 -13.57
CA ALA A 107 -8.26 7.61 -12.44
C ALA A 107 -8.51 6.12 -12.74
N ALA A 108 -9.70 5.78 -13.24
CA ALA A 108 -10.09 4.41 -13.55
C ALA A 108 -9.30 3.82 -14.74
N TRP A 109 -9.16 4.58 -15.82
CA TRP A 109 -8.48 4.16 -17.04
C TRP A 109 -6.97 3.96 -16.81
N GLY A 110 -6.33 4.90 -16.10
CA GLY A 110 -4.91 4.79 -15.73
C GLY A 110 -4.62 3.55 -14.88
N LEU A 111 -5.44 3.29 -13.86
CA LEU A 111 -5.34 2.09 -13.03
C LEU A 111 -5.49 0.80 -13.84
N ALA A 112 -6.43 0.77 -14.78
CA ALA A 112 -6.66 -0.41 -15.61
C ALA A 112 -5.49 -0.72 -16.54
N ARG A 113 -4.94 0.30 -17.20
CA ARG A 113 -3.75 0.17 -18.06
C ARG A 113 -2.54 -0.29 -17.25
N TYR A 114 -2.32 0.32 -16.09
CA TYR A 114 -1.26 -0.08 -15.16
C TYR A 114 -1.41 -1.56 -14.75
N ALA A 115 -2.61 -1.99 -14.38
CA ALA A 115 -2.85 -3.33 -13.90
C ALA A 115 -2.61 -4.38 -15.00
N ALA A 116 -3.12 -4.14 -16.21
CA ALA A 116 -2.89 -5.00 -17.37
C ALA A 116 -1.39 -5.12 -17.70
N ILE A 117 -0.68 -3.98 -17.80
CA ILE A 117 0.76 -3.97 -18.06
C ILE A 117 1.52 -4.72 -16.95
N SER A 118 1.15 -4.54 -15.69
CA SER A 118 1.78 -5.19 -14.54
C SER A 118 1.61 -6.70 -14.60
N GLN A 119 0.41 -7.20 -14.91
CA GLN A 119 0.16 -8.64 -15.04
C GLN A 119 0.92 -9.28 -16.22
N GLY A 120 1.44 -8.45 -17.13
CA GLY A 120 2.03 -8.92 -18.37
C GLY A 120 0.98 -9.53 -19.30
N THR A 121 -0.28 -9.08 -19.20
CA THR A 121 -1.32 -9.43 -20.18
C THR A 121 -0.91 -8.79 -21.50
N LYS A 122 -0.09 -9.53 -22.27
CA LYS A 122 -0.02 -9.34 -23.71
C LYS A 122 -1.40 -9.68 -24.25
N ASP A 123 -1.85 -8.97 -25.28
CA ASP A 123 -3.03 -9.33 -26.05
C ASP A 123 -3.05 -10.84 -26.24
N PHE A 124 -3.93 -11.53 -25.51
CA PHE A 124 -4.08 -12.97 -25.55
C PHE A 124 -4.49 -13.47 -26.96
N PHE A 125 -4.69 -12.53 -27.90
CA PHE A 125 -5.07 -12.73 -29.30
C PHE A 125 -3.99 -12.43 -30.34
N LEU A 126 -2.82 -11.87 -30.00
CA LEU A 126 -1.75 -11.63 -30.98
C LEU A 126 -0.54 -12.51 -30.66
N GLY A 127 -0.57 -13.72 -31.22
CA GLY A 127 0.52 -14.69 -31.14
C GLY A 127 1.81 -14.12 -31.75
N HIS A 128 2.75 -13.73 -30.90
CA HIS A 128 4.17 -13.65 -31.28
C HIS A 128 5.05 -13.95 -30.05
N ASP A 129 5.51 -15.19 -29.96
CA ASP A 129 6.59 -15.62 -29.08
C ASP A 129 7.90 -15.02 -29.61
N SER A 130 8.59 -14.25 -28.78
CA SER A 130 9.95 -13.79 -29.04
C SER A 130 10.73 -13.83 -27.72
N ARG A 131 11.20 -15.02 -27.37
CA ARG A 131 12.14 -15.25 -26.26
C ARG A 131 13.58 -15.24 -26.78
N GLY A 132 14.38 -14.29 -26.33
CA GLY A 132 15.85 -14.32 -26.41
C GLY A 132 16.45 -14.58 -25.01
N PRO A 133 17.62 -15.24 -24.90
CA PRO A 133 18.23 -15.55 -23.61
C PRO A 133 18.91 -14.30 -23.02
N VAL A 134 18.76 -14.06 -21.71
CA VAL A 134 19.45 -12.96 -21.01
C VAL A 134 20.35 -13.54 -19.92
N THR A 135 21.65 -13.25 -20.03
CA THR A 135 22.67 -13.53 -19.03
C THR A 135 22.71 -12.42 -17.98
N ALA A 136 22.73 -12.79 -16.71
CA ALA A 136 22.75 -11.84 -15.59
C ALA A 136 24.20 -11.59 -15.11
N ASN A 137 24.58 -10.32 -14.99
CA ASN A 137 25.81 -9.91 -14.32
C ASN A 137 25.44 -9.07 -13.08
N ARG A 138 25.86 -9.52 -11.88
CA ARG A 138 25.61 -8.83 -10.60
C ARG A 138 26.68 -7.77 -10.35
N LYS A 139 26.27 -6.54 -10.03
CA LYS A 139 27.07 -5.58 -9.25
C LYS A 139 26.30 -5.17 -7.99
N SER A 140 27.04 -5.02 -6.92
CA SER A 140 26.63 -4.73 -5.54
C SER A 140 26.72 -3.23 -5.24
N ASP A 141 25.71 -2.62 -4.62
CA ASP A 141 25.73 -1.35 -3.84
C ASP A 141 24.37 -1.25 -3.06
N GLN A 142 24.27 -1.15 -1.70
CA GLN A 142 24.35 -0.01 -0.75
C GLN A 142 23.28 1.10 -1.03
N CYS A 143 22.41 1.64 -0.14
CA CYS A 143 22.12 1.56 1.30
C CYS A 143 20.65 2.04 1.59
N LEU A 144 20.12 1.70 2.77
CA LEU A 144 18.85 2.04 3.46
C LEU A 144 17.99 3.25 3.02
N GLU A 145 16.81 2.96 2.46
CA GLU A 145 15.52 3.60 2.72
C GLU A 145 14.39 2.57 2.42
N VAL A 146 13.17 2.81 2.92
CA VAL A 146 11.93 2.02 2.70
C VAL A 146 11.69 0.82 3.63
N LEU A 147 11.32 1.13 4.88
CA LEU A 147 10.50 0.29 5.77
C LEU A 147 9.00 0.32 5.40
N GLN A 148 8.66 0.88 4.24
CA GLN A 148 7.29 1.22 3.80
C GLN A 148 6.49 0.01 3.31
N ASP A 149 7.18 -1.05 2.84
CA ASP A 149 6.51 -2.25 2.31
C ASP A 149 6.90 -3.55 3.05
N THR A 150 8.05 -3.62 3.74
CA THR A 150 8.64 -4.90 4.21
C THR A 150 7.84 -5.65 5.29
N ILE A 151 7.10 -4.95 6.15
CA ILE A 151 6.30 -5.61 7.20
C ILE A 151 4.97 -6.15 6.67
N CYS A 152 4.38 -5.46 5.69
CA CYS A 152 3.28 -6.03 4.92
C CYS A 152 3.76 -7.30 4.19
N ILE A 153 4.92 -7.23 3.52
CA ILE A 153 5.42 -8.31 2.66
C ILE A 153 5.54 -9.67 3.38
N HIS A 154 5.96 -9.76 4.65
CA HIS A 154 6.17 -11.07 5.28
C HIS A 154 4.88 -11.81 5.64
N LEU A 155 3.80 -11.09 5.99
CA LEU A 155 2.47 -11.68 6.19
C LEU A 155 1.83 -12.06 4.84
N TYR A 156 2.07 -11.26 3.80
CA TYR A 156 1.50 -11.48 2.46
C TYR A 156 2.18 -12.62 1.66
N GLN A 157 3.48 -12.82 1.83
CA GLN A 157 4.25 -13.84 1.08
C GLN A 157 3.85 -15.29 1.44
N LEU A 158 3.24 -15.53 2.61
CA LEU A 158 2.77 -16.88 2.98
C LEU A 158 1.36 -17.19 2.45
N TYR A 159 0.48 -16.18 2.34
CA TYR A 159 -0.90 -16.38 1.88
C TYR A 159 -1.05 -16.26 0.35
N LEU A 160 -0.32 -15.34 -0.29
CA LEU A 160 -0.50 -15.02 -1.72
C LEU A 160 0.36 -15.86 -2.66
N LYS A 161 1.38 -16.57 -2.15
CA LYS A 161 2.35 -17.31 -2.98
C LYS A 161 1.74 -18.39 -3.87
N LYS A 162 0.56 -18.92 -3.53
CA LYS A 162 -0.03 -20.06 -4.24
C LYS A 162 -1.23 -19.72 -5.13
N ILE A 163 -1.95 -18.63 -4.90
CA ILE A 163 -3.17 -18.30 -5.66
C ILE A 163 -2.94 -17.12 -6.59
N VAL A 164 -2.43 -16.01 -6.06
CA VAL A 164 -2.31 -14.76 -6.83
C VAL A 164 -1.14 -14.80 -7.81
N LEU A 165 -0.04 -15.46 -7.46
CA LEU A 165 1.12 -15.59 -8.35
C LEU A 165 0.87 -16.52 -9.54
N LEU A 166 -0.08 -17.47 -9.43
CA LEU A 166 -0.44 -18.35 -10.55
C LEU A 166 -1.31 -17.63 -11.59
N ALA A 167 -2.04 -16.59 -11.18
CA ALA A 167 -2.89 -15.79 -12.07
C ALA A 167 -2.11 -14.77 -12.91
N VAL A 168 -0.85 -14.52 -12.57
CA VAL A 168 0.01 -13.55 -13.23
C VAL A 168 1.05 -14.31 -14.08
N SER A 169 1.41 -13.76 -15.25
CA SER A 169 2.41 -14.38 -16.11
C SER A 169 3.74 -14.60 -15.39
N ASP A 170 4.57 -15.55 -15.87
CA ASP A 170 5.87 -15.91 -15.27
C ASP A 170 6.87 -14.74 -15.14
N ASN A 171 6.55 -13.56 -15.69
CA ASN A 171 7.31 -12.31 -15.59
C ASN A 171 6.47 -11.09 -15.14
N GLY A 172 5.24 -11.32 -14.67
CA GLY A 172 4.33 -10.25 -14.25
C GLY A 172 4.41 -9.93 -12.76
N LEU A 173 3.97 -8.74 -12.41
CA LEU A 173 3.81 -8.25 -11.05
C LEU A 173 2.32 -8.22 -10.72
N VAL A 174 1.95 -8.66 -9.51
CA VAL A 174 0.60 -8.48 -8.97
C VAL A 174 0.33 -6.98 -8.80
N PRO A 175 -0.62 -6.36 -9.54
CA PRO A 175 -0.94 -4.95 -9.35
C PRO A 175 -1.74 -4.73 -8.07
N ILE A 176 -1.25 -3.82 -7.22
CA ILE A 176 -2.04 -3.18 -6.18
C ILE A 176 -2.74 -1.96 -6.81
N VAL A 177 -4.04 -2.08 -7.02
CA VAL A 177 -4.91 -1.04 -7.58
C VAL A 177 -5.34 -0.12 -6.44
N GLU A 178 -4.89 1.14 -6.42
CA GLU A 178 -5.15 2.10 -5.33
C GLU A 178 -6.01 3.28 -5.82
N PRO A 179 -7.35 3.14 -5.85
CA PRO A 179 -8.29 4.21 -6.14
C PRO A 179 -8.63 5.01 -4.86
N GLU A 180 -7.72 5.88 -4.43
CA GLU A 180 -7.90 6.65 -3.20
C GLU A 180 -8.93 7.76 -3.38
N ILE A 181 -9.98 7.73 -2.57
CA ILE A 181 -10.85 8.89 -2.36
C ILE A 181 -10.23 9.73 -1.25
N LEU A 182 -9.92 10.99 -1.55
CA LEU A 182 -9.28 11.90 -0.60
C LEU A 182 -10.23 12.25 0.56
N LEU A 183 -9.63 12.41 1.74
CA LEU A 183 -10.35 12.73 2.97
C LEU A 183 -10.70 14.23 3.08
N ASP A 184 -10.08 15.10 2.29
CA ASP A 184 -10.21 16.55 2.39
C ASP A 184 -11.67 17.03 2.28
N GLY A 185 -12.04 18.00 3.13
CA GLY A 185 -13.36 18.66 3.15
C GLY A 185 -14.23 18.35 4.36
N ASP A 186 -15.35 19.07 4.45
CA ASP A 186 -16.40 18.97 5.48
C ASP A 186 -17.65 18.25 4.93
N HIS A 187 -17.44 17.05 4.38
CA HIS A 187 -18.53 16.26 3.80
C HIS A 187 -18.93 15.11 4.74
N PRO A 188 -20.22 14.76 4.81
CA PRO A 188 -20.68 13.63 5.62
C PRO A 188 -20.24 12.31 4.98
N ILE A 189 -20.25 11.23 5.76
CA ILE A 189 -19.86 9.88 5.31
C ILE A 189 -20.67 9.38 4.10
N ASP A 190 -21.95 9.77 3.99
CA ASP A 190 -22.81 9.43 2.84
C ASP A 190 -22.26 10.00 1.53
N ARG A 191 -21.67 11.20 1.57
CA ARG A 191 -21.05 11.81 0.39
C ARG A 191 -19.79 11.05 -0.04
N THR A 192 -18.99 10.59 0.93
CA THR A 192 -17.83 9.72 0.65
C THR A 192 -18.28 8.42 0.00
N LEU A 193 -19.36 7.81 0.51
CA LEU A 193 -19.93 6.59 -0.07
C LEU A 193 -20.37 6.80 -1.51
N GLU A 194 -21.13 7.86 -1.79
CA GLU A 194 -21.62 8.19 -3.13
C GLU A 194 -20.46 8.35 -4.13
N VAL A 195 -19.42 9.10 -3.74
CA VAL A 195 -18.24 9.32 -4.59
C VAL A 195 -17.46 8.02 -4.80
N ALA A 196 -17.21 7.25 -3.74
CA ALA A 196 -16.50 5.97 -3.82
C ALA A 196 -17.25 4.98 -4.73
N GLU A 197 -18.58 4.93 -4.65
CA GLU A 197 -19.40 4.06 -5.50
C GLU A 197 -19.27 4.41 -6.98
N LYS A 198 -19.29 5.70 -7.33
CA LYS A 198 -19.10 6.15 -8.71
C LYS A 198 -17.71 5.78 -9.22
N VAL A 199 -16.66 6.11 -8.45
CA VAL A 199 -15.27 5.87 -8.86
C VAL A 199 -15.00 4.38 -9.03
N TRP A 200 -15.40 3.56 -8.05
CA TRP A 200 -15.03 2.15 -8.08
C TRP A 200 -15.85 1.35 -9.10
N ALA A 201 -17.06 1.80 -9.42
CA ALA A 201 -17.80 1.26 -10.56
C ALA A 201 -17.00 1.44 -11.87
N GLU A 202 -16.46 2.64 -12.12
CA GLU A 202 -15.64 2.89 -13.31
C GLU A 202 -14.30 2.14 -13.27
N VAL A 203 -13.66 2.05 -12.10
CA VAL A 203 -12.41 1.27 -11.94
C VAL A 203 -12.63 -0.18 -12.36
N PHE A 204 -13.63 -0.87 -11.80
CA PHE A 204 -13.87 -2.28 -12.16
C PHE A 204 -14.37 -2.46 -13.59
N PHE A 205 -15.14 -1.49 -14.13
CA PHE A 205 -15.49 -1.48 -15.54
C PHE A 205 -14.24 -1.43 -16.43
N TYR A 206 -13.33 -0.49 -16.20
CA TYR A 206 -12.13 -0.35 -17.02
C TYR A 206 -11.12 -1.48 -16.80
N LEU A 207 -11.00 -2.02 -15.59
CA LEU A 207 -10.20 -3.22 -15.34
C LEU A 207 -10.70 -4.39 -16.20
N ALA A 208 -12.02 -4.62 -16.27
CA ALA A 208 -12.60 -5.63 -17.13
C ALA A 208 -12.36 -5.35 -18.62
N GLN A 209 -12.55 -4.10 -19.07
CA GLN A 209 -12.28 -3.70 -20.47
C GLN A 209 -10.82 -3.89 -20.89
N ASN A 210 -9.88 -3.85 -19.94
CA ASN A 210 -8.46 -4.09 -20.20
C ASN A 210 -8.04 -5.55 -19.94
N ASN A 211 -9.01 -6.47 -19.81
CA ASN A 211 -8.76 -7.90 -19.56
C ASN A 211 -7.91 -8.20 -18.32
N VAL A 212 -8.03 -7.36 -17.29
CA VAL A 212 -7.33 -7.58 -16.02
C VAL A 212 -7.93 -8.78 -15.30
N ILE A 213 -7.08 -9.71 -14.89
CA ILE A 213 -7.48 -10.91 -14.13
C ILE A 213 -7.67 -10.51 -12.67
N PHE A 214 -8.90 -10.55 -12.16
CA PHE A 214 -9.21 -10.06 -10.80
C PHE A 214 -8.60 -10.92 -9.69
N GLU A 215 -8.44 -12.23 -9.93
CA GLU A 215 -7.72 -13.16 -9.05
C GLU A 215 -6.25 -12.78 -8.88
N GLY A 216 -5.71 -12.04 -9.85
CA GLY A 216 -4.32 -11.58 -9.92
C GLY A 216 -4.13 -10.14 -9.47
N ILE A 217 -5.09 -9.49 -8.80
CA ILE A 217 -4.93 -8.12 -8.26
C ILE A 217 -5.02 -8.10 -6.73
N LEU A 218 -4.55 -7.00 -6.14
CA LEU A 218 -4.98 -6.57 -4.80
C LEU A 218 -5.64 -5.20 -4.93
N LEU A 219 -6.71 -4.96 -4.18
CA LEU A 219 -7.30 -3.61 -4.09
C LEU A 219 -6.72 -2.92 -2.85
N LYS A 220 -6.23 -1.68 -2.98
CA LYS A 220 -5.82 -0.81 -1.88
C LYS A 220 -6.69 0.44 -1.83
N PRO A 221 -7.87 0.37 -1.23
CA PRO A 221 -8.75 1.51 -1.18
C PRO A 221 -8.60 2.33 0.10
N SER A 222 -9.13 3.56 0.09
CA SER A 222 -9.50 4.27 1.33
C SER A 222 -10.72 3.63 2.00
N MET A 223 -10.82 3.76 3.32
CA MET A 223 -12.05 3.46 4.05
C MET A 223 -13.10 4.55 3.78
N VAL A 224 -14.38 4.21 3.89
CA VAL A 224 -15.47 5.18 3.77
C VAL A 224 -15.64 5.87 5.12
N THR A 225 -15.15 7.10 5.23
CA THR A 225 -15.20 7.93 6.43
C THR A 225 -15.79 9.31 6.11
N PRO A 226 -16.29 10.06 7.10
CA PRO A 226 -16.55 11.49 6.91
C PRO A 226 -15.28 12.24 6.50
N GLY A 227 -15.45 13.40 5.88
CA GLY A 227 -14.33 14.28 5.54
C GLY A 227 -13.52 14.69 6.78
N ALA A 228 -12.25 15.02 6.58
CA ALA A 228 -11.31 15.30 7.66
C ALA A 228 -11.74 16.50 8.52
N GLU A 229 -12.38 17.48 7.88
CA GLU A 229 -12.86 18.72 8.47
C GLU A 229 -14.31 18.58 8.98
N HIS A 230 -14.95 17.41 8.79
CA HIS A 230 -16.31 17.16 9.25
C HIS A 230 -16.40 17.13 10.77
N LYS A 231 -17.42 17.82 11.30
CA LYS A 231 -17.62 17.97 12.75
C LYS A 231 -17.85 16.62 13.44
N ASP A 232 -18.65 15.77 12.82
CA ASP A 232 -19.03 14.48 13.37
C ASP A 232 -18.04 13.40 12.94
N ARG A 233 -17.44 12.74 13.93
CA ARG A 233 -16.63 11.54 13.70
C ARG A 233 -17.54 10.32 13.70
N ALA A 234 -17.34 9.43 12.73
CA ALA A 234 -18.03 8.16 12.68
C ALA A 234 -17.34 7.14 13.61
N SER A 235 -18.13 6.31 14.28
CA SER A 235 -17.59 5.18 15.04
C SER A 235 -16.97 4.12 14.11
N PRO A 236 -16.09 3.25 14.61
CA PRO A 236 -15.55 2.14 13.84
C PRO A 236 -16.61 1.23 13.24
N GLU A 237 -17.72 0.99 13.95
CA GLU A 237 -18.83 0.17 13.48
C GLU A 237 -19.55 0.82 12.30
N THR A 238 -19.73 2.14 12.35
CA THR A 238 -20.32 2.91 11.23
C THR A 238 -19.38 2.91 10.03
N ILE A 239 -18.09 3.18 10.23
CA ILE A 239 -17.08 3.14 9.16
C ILE A 239 -17.04 1.74 8.52
N ALA A 240 -17.04 0.68 9.32
CA ALA A 240 -17.07 -0.68 8.83
C ALA A 240 -18.34 -0.98 8.04
N LYS A 241 -19.53 -0.59 8.54
CA LYS A 241 -20.80 -0.78 7.84
C LYS A 241 -20.78 -0.12 6.45
N TYR A 242 -20.39 1.15 6.37
CA TYR A 242 -20.33 1.90 5.11
C TYR A 242 -19.30 1.31 4.15
N THR A 243 -18.10 1.02 4.65
CA THR A 243 -17.00 0.49 3.84
C THR A 243 -17.33 -0.90 3.28
N LEU A 244 -17.84 -1.82 4.11
CA LEU A 244 -18.22 -3.15 3.66
C LEU A 244 -19.44 -3.14 2.73
N THR A 245 -20.39 -2.21 2.95
CA THR A 245 -21.53 -2.02 2.02
C THR A 245 -21.02 -1.66 0.62
N MET A 246 -20.07 -0.73 0.56
CA MET A 246 -19.52 -0.29 -0.71
C MET A 246 -18.69 -1.38 -1.40
N LEU A 247 -17.88 -2.13 -0.65
CA LEU A 247 -17.17 -3.31 -1.18
C LEU A 247 -18.16 -4.32 -1.80
N ARG A 248 -19.25 -4.65 -1.10
CA ARG A 248 -20.30 -5.56 -1.61
C ARG A 248 -21.02 -5.05 -2.86
N ARG A 249 -21.10 -3.75 -3.04
CA ARG A 249 -21.75 -3.14 -4.22
C ARG A 249 -20.86 -3.08 -5.45
N ARG A 250 -19.53 -3.01 -5.27
CA ARG A 250 -18.60 -2.63 -6.37
C ARG A 250 -17.47 -3.61 -6.62
N VAL A 251 -17.08 -4.43 -5.66
CA VAL A 251 -15.91 -5.32 -5.79
C VAL A 251 -16.37 -6.74 -6.07
N PRO A 252 -15.89 -7.39 -7.15
CA PRO A 252 -16.15 -8.81 -7.37
C PRO A 252 -15.47 -9.69 -6.30
N PRO A 253 -16.09 -10.80 -5.85
CA PRO A 253 -15.46 -11.77 -4.95
C PRO A 253 -14.20 -12.44 -5.50
N ALA A 254 -13.96 -12.37 -6.81
CA ALA A 254 -12.73 -12.87 -7.44
C ALA A 254 -11.47 -12.12 -6.99
N VAL A 255 -11.61 -10.87 -6.51
CA VAL A 255 -10.48 -10.15 -5.91
C VAL A 255 -10.06 -10.88 -4.63
N PRO A 256 -8.80 -11.30 -4.47
CA PRO A 256 -8.39 -12.13 -3.33
C PRO A 256 -8.27 -11.34 -2.02
N GLY A 257 -8.00 -10.03 -2.07
CA GLY A 257 -7.86 -9.24 -0.87
C GLY A 257 -7.94 -7.72 -1.03
N ILE A 258 -8.37 -7.08 0.05
CA ILE A 258 -8.58 -5.65 0.21
C ILE A 258 -7.60 -5.14 1.26
N MET A 259 -6.65 -4.33 0.86
CA MET A 259 -5.52 -3.87 1.68
C MET A 259 -5.68 -2.39 1.96
N PHE A 260 -6.49 -2.03 2.96
CA PHE A 260 -6.85 -0.63 3.20
C PHE A 260 -5.61 0.25 3.41
N LEU A 261 -5.61 1.44 2.79
CA LEU A 261 -4.72 2.53 3.16
C LEU A 261 -5.26 3.23 4.42
N SER A 262 -4.36 3.80 5.23
CA SER A 262 -4.77 4.50 6.46
C SER A 262 -5.26 5.93 6.21
N GLY A 263 -4.86 6.54 5.09
CA GLY A 263 -5.11 7.95 4.83
C GLY A 263 -4.59 8.82 5.98
N GLY A 264 -5.39 9.80 6.42
CA GLY A 264 -5.10 10.68 7.54
C GLY A 264 -5.56 10.18 8.92
N GLN A 265 -6.09 8.96 9.03
CA GLN A 265 -6.53 8.38 10.31
C GLN A 265 -5.36 8.26 11.29
N SER A 266 -5.64 8.25 12.60
CA SER A 266 -4.63 7.93 13.62
C SER A 266 -4.19 6.45 13.54
N GLU A 267 -3.10 6.08 14.24
CA GLU A 267 -2.64 4.68 14.30
C GLU A 267 -3.71 3.78 14.93
N VAL A 268 -4.36 4.25 16.00
CA VAL A 268 -5.40 3.50 16.72
C VAL A 268 -6.72 3.48 15.95
N GLU A 269 -7.13 4.60 15.35
CA GLU A 269 -8.35 4.69 14.56
C GLU A 269 -8.33 3.74 13.36
N ALA A 270 -7.23 3.73 12.59
CA ALA A 270 -7.07 2.81 11.47
C ALA A 270 -7.16 1.33 11.92
N THR A 271 -6.53 1.01 13.07
CA THR A 271 -6.57 -0.34 13.66
C THR A 271 -7.98 -0.73 14.11
N LEU A 272 -8.72 0.18 14.75
CA LEU A 272 -10.10 -0.06 15.21
C LEU A 272 -11.06 -0.24 14.04
N ASN A 273 -10.94 0.58 13.00
CA ASN A 273 -11.78 0.49 11.81
C ASN A 273 -11.54 -0.82 11.05
N LEU A 274 -10.26 -1.22 10.89
CA LEU A 274 -9.90 -2.52 10.33
C LEU A 274 -10.47 -3.68 11.16
N ASN A 275 -10.38 -3.57 12.49
CA ASN A 275 -10.93 -4.56 13.41
C ASN A 275 -12.44 -4.73 13.22
N ALA A 276 -13.18 -3.62 13.23
CA ALA A 276 -14.63 -3.63 13.07
C ALA A 276 -15.05 -4.26 11.72
N MET A 277 -14.30 -4.01 10.64
CA MET A 277 -14.57 -4.65 9.34
C MET A 277 -14.39 -6.17 9.35
N ASN A 278 -13.44 -6.68 10.15
CA ASN A 278 -13.15 -8.11 10.27
C ASN A 278 -14.01 -8.84 11.33
N GLN A 279 -14.90 -8.14 12.02
CA GLN A 279 -15.88 -8.74 12.94
C GLN A 279 -17.13 -9.28 12.23
N SER A 280 -17.21 -9.12 10.91
CA SER A 280 -18.25 -9.71 10.07
C SER A 280 -17.63 -10.57 8.95
N PRO A 281 -18.33 -11.60 8.45
CA PRO A 281 -17.86 -12.39 7.33
C PRO A 281 -17.68 -11.53 6.08
N ASN A 282 -16.55 -11.73 5.40
CA ASN A 282 -16.21 -11.07 4.14
C ASN A 282 -15.82 -12.14 3.09
N PRO A 283 -16.23 -11.99 1.83
CA PRO A 283 -15.75 -12.85 0.75
C PRO A 283 -14.29 -12.55 0.37
N TRP A 284 -13.78 -11.38 0.77
CA TRP A 284 -12.39 -10.96 0.56
C TRP A 284 -11.57 -11.12 1.84
N HIS A 285 -10.26 -11.31 1.68
CA HIS A 285 -9.31 -11.10 2.77
C HIS A 285 -9.16 -9.59 3.05
N VAL A 286 -9.76 -9.09 4.13
CA VAL A 286 -9.70 -7.67 4.52
C VAL A 286 -8.53 -7.42 5.47
N SER A 287 -7.54 -6.65 5.01
CA SER A 287 -6.29 -6.38 5.72
C SER A 287 -5.82 -4.93 5.48
N PHE A 288 -4.55 -4.65 5.72
CA PHE A 288 -3.96 -3.31 5.73
C PHE A 288 -2.73 -3.17 4.83
N SER A 289 -2.60 -2.00 4.21
CA SER A 289 -1.39 -1.50 3.56
C SER A 289 -1.11 -0.08 4.10
N TYR A 290 -0.64 -0.03 5.35
CA TYR A 290 -0.48 1.21 6.10
C TYR A 290 0.95 1.76 6.03
N ALA A 291 1.05 3.08 5.82
CA ALA A 291 2.27 3.86 5.99
C ALA A 291 2.21 4.61 7.34
N ARG A 292 1.57 5.78 7.36
CA ARG A 292 1.47 6.63 8.57
C ARG A 292 0.94 5.87 9.79
N ALA A 293 -0.12 5.07 9.65
CA ALA A 293 -0.70 4.30 10.76
C ALA A 293 0.19 3.16 11.32
N LEU A 294 1.31 2.86 10.65
CA LEU A 294 2.30 1.89 11.11
C LEU A 294 3.60 2.56 11.59
N GLN A 295 3.89 3.77 11.12
CA GLN A 295 5.22 4.38 11.22
C GLN A 295 5.26 5.67 12.03
N ASN A 296 4.15 6.33 12.33
CA ASN A 296 4.18 7.65 12.97
C ASN A 296 4.88 7.62 14.35
N THR A 297 4.49 6.69 15.21
CA THR A 297 5.15 6.49 16.52
C THR A 297 6.60 6.03 16.34
N VAL A 298 6.88 5.21 15.32
CA VAL A 298 8.23 4.72 15.01
C VAL A 298 9.16 5.88 14.66
N LEU A 299 8.75 6.76 13.76
CA LEU A 299 9.55 7.91 13.31
C LEU A 299 9.78 8.90 14.45
N LYS A 300 8.77 9.17 15.27
CA LYS A 300 8.89 10.03 16.46
C LYS A 300 9.81 9.46 17.54
N THR A 301 9.81 8.13 17.67
CA THR A 301 10.70 7.42 18.61
C THR A 301 12.14 7.42 18.08
N TRP A 302 12.32 7.17 16.79
CA TRP A 302 13.64 7.06 16.17
C TRP A 302 14.38 8.40 16.10
N GLN A 303 13.72 9.45 15.61
CA GLN A 303 14.30 10.79 15.41
C GLN A 303 15.57 10.82 14.55
N GLY A 304 15.80 9.79 13.72
CA GLY A 304 17.04 9.64 12.95
C GLY A 304 18.27 9.25 13.78
N ARG A 305 18.09 8.92 15.07
CA ARG A 305 19.18 8.68 16.01
C ARG A 305 19.50 7.19 16.14
N PRO A 306 20.74 6.73 15.89
CA PRO A 306 21.12 5.33 15.99
C PRO A 306 20.81 4.68 17.35
N GLU A 307 20.94 5.43 18.45
CA GLU A 307 20.66 4.98 19.80
C GLU A 307 19.18 4.64 20.04
N ASN A 308 18.26 5.17 19.22
CA ASN A 308 16.82 4.95 19.34
C ASN A 308 16.30 3.81 18.46
N VAL A 309 17.17 3.13 17.70
CA VAL A 309 16.75 2.09 16.74
C VAL A 309 15.96 0.97 17.43
N ASP A 310 16.44 0.45 18.55
CA ASP A 310 15.77 -0.63 19.28
C ASP A 310 14.39 -0.21 19.80
N ALA A 311 14.26 1.04 20.28
CA ALA A 311 13.00 1.58 20.75
C ALA A 311 12.01 1.75 19.59
N ALA A 312 12.47 2.25 18.43
CA ALA A 312 11.67 2.40 17.23
C ALA A 312 11.20 1.05 16.67
N GLN A 313 12.07 0.03 16.66
CA GLN A 313 11.72 -1.33 16.24
C GLN A 313 10.66 -1.96 17.17
N LYS A 314 10.77 -1.73 18.49
CA LYS A 314 9.73 -2.16 19.45
C LYS A 314 8.40 -1.48 19.17
N ALA A 315 8.38 -0.17 18.94
CA ALA A 315 7.17 0.57 18.59
C ALA A 315 6.53 0.02 17.30
N LEU A 316 7.35 -0.28 16.30
CA LEU A 316 6.89 -0.86 15.04
C LEU A 316 6.25 -2.23 15.22
N LEU A 317 6.88 -3.10 16.04
CA LEU A 317 6.34 -4.42 16.34
C LEU A 317 5.01 -4.35 17.08
N VAL A 318 4.85 -3.37 17.99
CA VAL A 318 3.58 -3.13 18.70
C VAL A 318 2.48 -2.79 17.69
N ARG A 319 2.71 -1.84 16.77
CA ARG A 319 1.72 -1.48 15.74
C ARG A 319 1.46 -2.60 14.74
N ALA A 320 2.49 -3.34 14.33
CA ALA A 320 2.32 -4.48 13.43
C ALA A 320 1.47 -5.59 14.07
N LYS A 321 1.70 -5.90 15.35
CA LYS A 321 0.89 -6.87 16.11
C LYS A 321 -0.56 -6.39 16.26
N ALA A 322 -0.77 -5.11 16.59
CA ALA A 322 -2.11 -4.54 16.73
C ALA A 322 -2.94 -4.72 15.44
N ASN A 323 -2.36 -4.35 14.29
CA ASN A 323 -3.01 -4.50 12.98
C ASN A 323 -3.18 -5.98 12.57
N SER A 324 -2.23 -6.85 12.92
CA SER A 324 -2.38 -8.30 12.70
C SER A 324 -3.53 -8.89 13.51
N ILE A 325 -3.76 -8.43 14.75
CA ILE A 325 -4.90 -8.86 15.58
C ILE A 325 -6.20 -8.26 15.06
N ALA A 326 -6.18 -7.01 14.57
CA ALA A 326 -7.34 -6.35 13.96
C ALA A 326 -7.79 -7.06 12.68
N GLN A 327 -6.86 -7.58 11.87
CA GLN A 327 -7.18 -8.43 10.71
C GLN A 327 -8.00 -9.67 11.12
N LEU A 328 -7.81 -10.17 12.36
CA LEU A 328 -8.58 -11.30 12.90
C LEU A 328 -9.89 -10.87 13.60
N GLY A 329 -10.22 -9.58 13.63
CA GLY A 329 -11.40 -9.03 14.31
C GLY A 329 -11.34 -9.10 15.85
N LYS A 330 -10.14 -9.20 16.43
CA LYS A 330 -9.91 -9.49 17.87
C LYS A 330 -9.17 -8.37 18.62
N TYR A 331 -8.99 -7.21 18.01
CA TYR A 331 -8.22 -6.12 18.60
C TYR A 331 -9.05 -5.32 19.60
N SER A 332 -8.37 -4.81 20.63
CA SER A 332 -8.92 -3.91 21.64
C SER A 332 -7.94 -2.76 21.86
N ALA A 333 -8.44 -1.53 21.94
CA ALA A 333 -7.62 -0.34 22.21
C ALA A 333 -7.26 -0.16 23.71
N LYS A 334 -7.50 -1.16 24.55
CA LYS A 334 -7.17 -1.10 25.98
C LYS A 334 -5.65 -0.99 26.16
N GLY A 335 -5.20 0.10 26.78
CA GLY A 335 -3.78 0.37 27.03
C GLY A 335 -3.04 1.13 25.93
N GLU A 336 -3.75 1.63 24.91
CA GLU A 336 -3.18 2.50 23.88
C GLU A 336 -2.86 3.90 24.42
N SER A 337 -1.72 4.47 24.00
CA SER A 337 -1.32 5.82 24.39
C SER A 337 -2.18 6.90 23.73
N GLU A 338 -2.26 8.08 24.35
CA GLU A 338 -2.99 9.22 23.79
C GLU A 338 -2.37 9.71 22.47
N GLU A 339 -1.05 9.59 22.32
CA GLU A 339 -0.34 9.97 21.11
C GLU A 339 -0.76 9.12 19.90
N ALA A 340 -0.97 7.81 20.10
CA ALA A 340 -1.36 6.89 19.04
C ALA A 340 -2.81 7.11 18.57
N LYS A 341 -3.63 7.78 19.39
CA LYS A 341 -5.03 8.15 19.10
C LYS A 341 -5.15 9.47 18.33
N LYS A 342 -4.11 10.29 18.26
CA LYS A 342 -4.16 11.59 17.55
C LYS A 342 -4.18 11.40 16.03
N GLY A 343 -5.16 12.01 15.37
CA GLY A 343 -5.30 12.02 13.91
C GLY A 343 -4.06 12.58 13.21
N MET A 344 -3.82 12.12 11.98
CA MET A 344 -2.60 12.43 11.21
C MET A 344 -2.90 13.15 9.89
N PHE A 345 -4.12 13.66 9.74
CA PHE A 345 -4.55 14.40 8.56
C PHE A 345 -3.73 15.69 8.41
N VAL A 346 -3.32 15.95 7.17
CA VAL A 346 -2.68 17.19 6.73
C VAL A 346 -3.38 17.57 5.43
N LYS A 347 -3.95 18.77 5.39
CA LYS A 347 -4.69 19.27 4.22
C LYS A 347 -3.78 19.36 3.01
N GLY A 348 -4.21 18.81 1.88
CA GLY A 348 -3.42 18.81 0.64
C GLY A 348 -2.12 17.99 0.71
N TYR A 349 -2.03 16.99 1.59
CA TYR A 349 -0.83 16.16 1.72
C TYR A 349 -0.51 15.37 0.44
N THR A 350 0.72 15.52 -0.05
CA THR A 350 1.32 14.70 -1.11
C THR A 350 2.38 13.77 -0.51
N TYR A 351 2.35 12.49 -0.90
CA TYR A 351 3.28 11.46 -0.40
C TYR A 351 4.71 11.67 -0.84
#